data_AF-A0A432Q556-F1
#
_entry.id   AF-A0A432Q556-F1
#
_cell.length_a   1.000
_cell.length_b   1.000
_cell.length_c   1.000
_cell.angle_alpha   90.00
_cell.angle_beta   90.00
_cell.angle_gamma   90.00
#
_symmetry.space_group_name_H-M   'P 1'
#
loop_
_entity.id
_entity.type
_entity.pdbx_description
1 polymer ?
#
loop_
_entity_poly.entity_id
_entity_poly.type
_entity_poly.pdbx_seq_one_letter_code
_entity_poly.pdbx_strand_id
1 'polypeptide(L)'
;MRNLLIASLAFALFIICPRMAGMTSVIANSTNINLVKLAVVGSLLSVPFVVVMVLVFNRYGLLAALAFAVLTDLLSALIIREISFKACVETLVIAIFVMIGVKVASYVSGMIF
;
A
#
# COMPACT_ATOMS: atom_id res chain seq x y z
N MET A 1 28.17 -0.60 -6.34
CA MET A 1 27.58 0.22 -5.24
C MET A 1 26.80 1.43 -5.74
N ARG A 2 27.36 2.29 -6.62
CA ARG A 2 26.64 3.46 -7.17
C ARG A 2 25.27 3.12 -7.79
N ASN A 3 25.20 2.09 -8.63
CA ASN A 3 23.93 1.69 -9.25
C ASN A 3 22.90 1.15 -8.25
N LEU A 4 23.37 0.49 -7.17
CA LEU A 4 22.49 -0.01 -6.11
C LEU A 4 21.85 1.17 -5.35
N LEU A 5 22.64 2.18 -4.99
CA LEU A 5 22.14 3.39 -4.32
C LEU A 5 21.10 4.13 -5.16
N ILE A 6 21.36 4.31 -6.45
CA ILE A 6 20.42 5.00 -7.36
C ILE A 6 19.13 4.19 -7.51
N ALA A 7 19.24 2.87 -7.70
CA ALA A 7 18.07 1.99 -7.81
C ALA A 7 17.25 1.95 -6.51
N SER A 8 17.91 1.87 -5.35
CA SER A 8 17.25 1.91 -4.04
C SER A 8 16.55 3.25 -3.80
N LEU A 9 17.16 4.37 -4.22
CA LEU A 9 16.55 5.69 -4.11
C LEU A 9 15.30 5.81 -4.98
N ALA A 10 15.37 5.36 -6.23
CA ALA A 10 14.21 5.33 -7.14
C ALA A 10 13.09 4.44 -6.59
N PHE A 11 13.44 3.25 -6.09
CA PHE A 11 12.47 2.35 -5.47
C PHE A 11 11.82 2.97 -4.23
N ALA A 12 12.57 3.68 -3.39
CA ALA A 12 12.03 4.37 -2.23
C ALA A 12 10.97 5.43 -2.60
N LEU A 13 11.15 6.13 -3.72
CA LEU A 13 10.14 7.06 -4.23
C LEU A 13 8.87 6.35 -4.71
N PHE A 14 8.98 5.14 -5.25
CA PHE A 14 7.82 4.33 -5.64
C PHE A 14 7.01 3.79 -4.45
N ILE A 15 7.63 3.61 -3.29
CA ILE A 15 6.93 3.19 -2.06
C ILE A 15 5.96 4.28 -1.60
N ILE A 16 6.28 5.56 -1.86
CA ILE A 16 5.40 6.68 -1.52
C ILE A 16 4.22 6.68 -2.50
N CYS A 17 3.07 6.23 -2.02
CA CYS A 17 1.84 6.22 -2.78
C CYS A 17 0.78 7.12 -2.13
N PRO A 18 -0.10 7.78 -2.92
CA PRO A 18 -1.20 8.59 -2.38
C PRO A 18 -2.11 7.79 -1.45
N ARG A 19 -2.18 6.47 -1.67
CA ARG A 19 -2.87 5.52 -0.82
C ARG A 19 -2.34 5.48 0.61
N MET A 20 -1.02 5.47 0.80
CA MET A 20 -0.39 5.48 2.13
C MET A 20 -0.74 6.75 2.89
N ALA A 21 -0.72 7.91 2.21
CA ALA A 21 -1.08 9.19 2.81
C ALA A 21 -2.55 9.21 3.25
N GLY A 22 -3.47 8.73 2.41
CA GLY A 22 -4.89 8.63 2.74
C GLY A 22 -5.15 7.70 3.92
N MET A 23 -4.50 6.53 3.96
CA MET A 23 -4.66 5.59 5.08
C MET A 23 -4.10 6.15 6.39
N THR A 24 -2.95 6.83 6.34
CA THR A 24 -2.33 7.41 7.54
C THR A 24 -3.22 8.49 8.15
N SER A 25 -3.87 9.33 7.33
CA SER A 25 -4.78 10.36 7.85
C SER A 25 -6.05 9.77 8.47
N VAL A 26 -6.65 8.75 7.84
CA VAL A 26 -7.83 8.04 8.36
C VAL A 26 -7.52 7.37 9.71
N ILE A 27 -6.38 6.69 9.81
CA ILE A 27 -5.96 6.01 11.05
C ILE A 27 -5.61 7.02 12.14
N ALA A 28 -4.83 8.06 11.82
CA ALA A 28 -4.43 9.08 12.80
C ALA A 28 -5.64 9.83 13.38
N ASN A 29 -6.62 10.20 12.52
CA ASN A 29 -7.85 10.85 12.94
C ASN A 29 -8.71 9.95 13.84
N SER A 30 -8.68 8.63 13.60
CA SER A 30 -9.46 7.66 14.39
C SER A 30 -8.78 7.28 15.71
N THR A 31 -7.45 7.40 15.81
CA THR A 31 -6.67 6.98 16.99
C THR A 31 -6.16 8.14 17.84
N ASN A 32 -6.35 9.41 17.41
CA ASN A 32 -5.73 10.60 18.02
C ASN A 32 -4.19 10.52 18.13
N ILE A 33 -3.53 9.75 17.26
CA ILE A 33 -2.07 9.63 17.20
C ILE A 33 -1.53 10.66 16.22
N ASN A 34 -0.36 11.25 16.53
CA ASN A 34 0.33 12.15 15.62
C ASN A 34 0.66 11.46 14.27
N LEU A 35 0.21 12.05 13.17
CA LEU A 35 0.43 11.60 11.79
C LEU A 35 1.88 11.21 11.49
N VAL A 36 2.84 12.02 11.92
CA VAL A 36 4.27 11.80 11.63
C VAL A 36 4.79 10.59 12.40
N LYS A 37 4.42 10.44 13.67
CA LYS A 37 4.83 9.28 14.47
C LYS A 37 4.24 7.98 13.89
N LEU A 38 2.96 8.01 13.51
CA LEU A 38 2.30 6.88 12.87
C LEU A 38 2.99 6.50 11.55
N ALA A 39 3.28 7.49 10.70
CA ALA A 39 3.96 7.27 9.43
C ALA A 39 5.35 6.65 9.61
N VAL A 40 6.16 7.18 10.54
CA VAL A 40 7.53 6.69 10.76
C VAL A 40 7.53 5.26 11.31
N VAL A 41 6.76 5.00 12.37
CA VAL A 41 6.71 3.67 13.00
C VAL A 41 6.07 2.65 12.05
N GLY A 42 4.97 3.03 11.39
CA GLY A 42 4.30 2.17 10.40
C GLY A 42 5.18 1.84 9.20
N SER A 43 6.00 2.80 8.73
CA SER A 43 6.95 2.55 7.64
C SER A 43 8.08 1.62 8.05
N LEU A 44 8.54 1.70 9.29
CA LEU A 44 9.56 0.78 9.80
C LEU A 44 9.02 -0.66 9.88
N LEU A 45 7.76 -0.79 10.34
CA LEU A 45 7.06 -2.07 10.40
C LEU A 45 6.69 -2.63 9.02
N SER A 46 6.60 -1.79 7.98
CA SER A 46 6.22 -2.22 6.62
C SER A 46 7.37 -2.84 5.83
N VAL A 47 8.64 -2.56 6.19
CA VAL A 47 9.84 -3.13 5.53
C VAL A 47 9.76 -4.64 5.29
N PRO A 48 9.45 -5.51 6.29
CA PRO A 48 9.33 -6.95 6.05
C PRO A 48 8.23 -7.29 5.04
N PHE A 49 7.10 -6.58 5.05
CA PHE A 49 6.01 -6.81 4.10
C PHE A 49 6.40 -6.43 2.67
N VAL A 50 7.17 -5.35 2.50
CA VAL A 50 7.71 -4.96 1.19
C VAL A 50 8.63 -6.06 0.65
N VAL A 51 9.51 -6.62 1.49
CA VAL A 51 10.37 -7.74 1.09
C VAL A 51 9.54 -8.96 0.69
N VAL A 52 8.52 -9.33 1.47
CA VAL A 52 7.61 -10.44 1.14
C VAL A 52 6.91 -10.19 -0.19
N MET A 53 6.39 -8.99 -0.42
CA MET A 53 5.71 -8.63 -1.68
C MET A 53 6.65 -8.76 -2.89
N VAL A 54 7.90 -8.33 -2.77
CA VAL A 54 8.91 -8.47 -3.85
C VAL A 54 9.24 -9.95 -4.09
N LEU A 55 9.37 -10.76 -3.05
CA LEU A 55 9.61 -12.21 -3.18
C LEU A 55 8.43 -12.94 -3.82
N VAL A 56 7.19 -12.57 -3.45
CA VAL A 56 5.96 -13.10 -4.05
C VAL A 56 5.89 -12.70 -5.52
N PHE A 57 6.16 -11.44 -5.84
CA PHE A 57 6.20 -10.95 -7.22
C PHE A 57 7.24 -11.71 -8.05
N ASN A 58 8.44 -11.92 -7.52
CA ASN A 58 9.51 -12.61 -8.23
C ASN A 58 9.18 -14.09 -8.49
N ARG A 59 8.45 -14.76 -7.59
CA ARG A 59 8.16 -16.20 -7.69
C ARG A 59 6.85 -16.53 -8.40
N TYR A 60 5.82 -15.69 -8.24
CA TYR A 60 4.46 -15.97 -8.67
C TYR A 60 3.88 -14.89 -9.60
N GLY A 61 4.66 -13.84 -9.91
CA GLY A 61 4.30 -12.78 -10.83
C GLY A 61 3.34 -11.73 -10.25
N LEU A 62 2.87 -10.86 -11.15
CA LEU A 62 2.08 -9.67 -10.82
C LEU A 62 0.76 -10.00 -10.10
N LEU A 63 0.04 -11.04 -10.56
CA LEU A 63 -1.27 -11.40 -10.01
C LEU A 63 -1.18 -11.84 -8.54
N ALA A 64 -0.12 -12.58 -8.19
CA ALA A 64 0.09 -13.00 -6.80
C ALA A 64 0.49 -11.84 -5.89
N ALA A 65 1.30 -10.90 -6.39
CA ALA A 65 1.64 -9.69 -5.65
C ALA A 65 0.40 -8.80 -5.41
N LEU A 66 -0.48 -8.69 -6.41
CA LEU A 66 -1.78 -8.02 -6.26
C LEU A 66 -2.67 -8.72 -5.24
N ALA A 67 -2.78 -10.04 -5.28
CA ALA A 67 -3.54 -10.80 -4.31
C ALA A 67 -3.01 -10.61 -2.87
N PHE A 68 -1.68 -10.61 -2.70
CA PHE A 68 -1.03 -10.35 -1.42
C PHE A 68 -1.33 -8.93 -0.91
N ALA A 69 -1.27 -7.93 -1.79
CA ALA A 69 -1.60 -6.55 -1.44
C ALA A 69 -3.07 -6.40 -1.01
N VAL A 70 -4.00 -7.04 -1.70
CA VAL A 70 -5.43 -7.03 -1.31
C VAL A 70 -5.64 -7.72 0.04
N LEU A 71 -4.92 -8.82 0.30
CA LEU A 71 -4.99 -9.51 1.60
C LEU A 71 -4.49 -8.64 2.75
N THR A 72 -3.35 -7.96 2.58
CA THR A 72 -2.83 -7.04 3.61
C THR A 72 -3.76 -5.85 3.84
N ASP A 73 -4.47 -5.40 2.81
CA ASP A 73 -5.48 -4.34 2.91
C ASP A 73 -6.70 -4.77 3.71
N LEU A 74 -7.20 -5.99 3.48
CA LEU A 74 -8.29 -6.58 4.23
C LEU A 74 -7.90 -6.80 5.70
N LEU A 75 -6.67 -7.29 5.95
CA LEU A 75 -6.10 -7.41 7.29
C LEU A 75 -6.05 -6.06 8.01
N SER A 76 -5.57 -5.01 7.32
CA SER A 76 -5.53 -3.66 7.86
C SER A 76 -6.94 -3.14 8.19
N ALA A 77 -7.90 -3.32 7.29
CA ALA A 77 -9.30 -2.95 7.53
C ALA A 77 -9.89 -3.69 8.74
N LEU A 78 -9.55 -4.98 8.92
CA LEU A 78 -10.01 -5.78 10.04
C LEU A 78 -9.40 -5.32 11.38
N ILE A 79 -8.12 -4.94 11.39
CA ILE A 79 -7.44 -4.39 12.58
C ILE A 79 -8.01 -3.01 12.94
N ILE A 80 -8.27 -2.17 11.94
CA ILE A 80 -8.85 -0.83 12.13
C ILE A 80 -10.33 -0.91 12.56
N ARG A 81 -11.06 -1.96 12.19
CA ARG A 81 -12.46 -2.15 12.59
C ARG A 81 -12.65 -2.13 14.10
N GLU A 82 -11.66 -2.61 14.86
CA GLU A 82 -11.69 -2.55 16.33
C GLU A 82 -11.63 -1.11 16.87
N ILE A 83 -11.09 -0.18 16.08
CA ILE A 83 -10.87 1.21 16.46
C ILE A 83 -11.99 2.12 15.92
N SER A 84 -12.39 1.95 14.66
CA SER A 84 -13.38 2.81 13.99
C SER A 84 -14.05 2.13 12.80
N PHE A 85 -15.38 2.01 12.86
CA PHE A 85 -16.18 1.48 11.76
C PHE A 85 -16.12 2.37 10.50
N LYS A 86 -16.04 3.69 10.68
CA LYS A 86 -15.90 4.66 9.57
C LYS A 86 -14.58 4.45 8.81
N ALA A 87 -13.48 4.30 9.54
CA ALA A 87 -12.17 4.08 8.96
C ALA A 87 -12.08 2.75 8.19
N CYS A 88 -12.74 1.71 8.68
CA CYS A 88 -12.87 0.43 7.97
C CYS A 88 -13.58 0.61 6.62
N VAL A 89 -14.71 1.34 6.58
CA VAL A 89 -15.45 1.60 5.32
C VAL A 89 -14.61 2.43 4.35
N GLU A 90 -13.96 3.50 4.81
CA GLU A 90 -13.09 4.33 3.98
C GLU A 90 -11.92 3.51 3.39
N THR A 91 -11.31 2.63 4.20
CA THR A 91 -10.24 1.72 3.75
C THR A 91 -10.71 0.78 2.64
N LEU A 92 -11.90 0.22 2.80
CA LEU A 92 -12.50 -0.71 1.84
C LEU A 92 -12.82 -0.01 0.51
N VAL A 93 -13.38 1.21 0.57
CA VAL A 93 -13.67 2.04 -0.61
C VAL A 93 -12.38 2.37 -1.37
N ILE A 94 -11.32 2.78 -0.67
CA ILE A 94 -10.01 3.09 -1.29
C ILE A 94 -9.41 1.85 -1.95
N ALA A 95 -9.49 0.68 -1.31
CA ALA A 95 -8.97 -0.57 -1.86
C ALA A 95 -9.66 -0.95 -3.19
N ILE A 96 -10.99 -0.84 -3.26
CA ILE A 96 -11.76 -1.09 -4.49
C ILE A 96 -11.34 -0.09 -5.59
N PHE A 97 -11.22 1.20 -5.25
CA PHE A 97 -10.87 2.23 -6.22
C PHE A 97 -9.49 1.98 -6.84
N VAL A 98 -8.51 1.57 -6.02
CA VAL A 98 -7.16 1.24 -6.49
C VAL A 98 -7.15 -0.02 -7.35
N MET A 99 -7.89 -1.05 -6.97
CA MET A 99 -8.05 -2.27 -7.79
C MET A 99 -8.59 -1.97 -9.19
N ILE A 100 -9.59 -1.09 -9.28
CA ILE A 100 -10.14 -0.63 -10.56
C ILE A 100 -9.12 0.21 -11.30
N GLY A 101 -8.49 1.18 -10.62
CA GLY A 101 -7.48 2.07 -11.20
C GLY A 101 -6.31 1.31 -11.83
N VAL A 102 -5.81 0.26 -11.19
CA VAL A 102 -4.73 -0.59 -11.73
C VAL A 102 -5.19 -1.32 -13.00
N LYS A 103 -6.40 -1.90 -13.01
CA LYS A 103 -6.95 -2.56 -14.21
C LYS A 103 -7.15 -1.58 -15.36
N VAL A 104 -7.70 -0.40 -15.08
CA VAL A 104 -7.90 0.66 -16.07
C VAL A 104 -6.56 1.13 -16.62
N ALA A 105 -5.57 1.36 -15.76
CA ALA A 105 -4.23 1.77 -16.18
C ALA A 105 -3.59 0.74 -17.13
N SER A 106 -3.65 -0.56 -16.79
CA SER A 106 -3.16 -1.62 -17.68
C SER A 106 -3.90 -1.64 -19.02
N TYR A 107 -5.23 -1.54 -19.02
CA TYR A 107 -6.03 -1.56 -20.24
C TYR A 107 -5.75 -0.36 -21.16
N VAL A 108 -5.73 0.85 -20.59
CA VAL A 108 -5.46 2.09 -21.34
C VAL A 108 -4.02 2.10 -21.86
N SER A 109 -3.06 1.65 -21.05
CA SER A 109 -1.66 1.57 -21.50
C SER A 109 -1.49 0.64 -22.72
N GLY A 110 -2.20 -0.49 -22.76
CA GLY A 110 -2.19 -1.40 -23.91
C GLY A 110 -3.05 -0.96 -25.11
N MET A 111 -3.79 0.15 -24.99
CA MET A 111 -4.43 0.80 -26.14
C MET A 111 -3.54 1.89 -26.76
N ILE A 112 -2.66 2.49 -25.95
CA ILE A 112 -1.78 3.58 -26.37
C ILE A 112 -0.45 3.03 -26.91
N PHE A 113 0.02 1.91 -26.35
CA PHE A 113 1.23 1.18 -26.74
C PHE A 113 0.89 -0.25 -27.14
#